data_AF-A0A819IKE1-F1
#
_entry.id   AF-A0A819IKE1-F1
#
_cell.length_a   1.000
_cell.length_b   1.000
_cell.length_c   1.000
_cell.angle_alpha   90.00
_cell.angle_beta   90.00
_cell.angle_gamma   90.00
#
_symmetry.space_group_name_H-M   'P 1'
#
loop_
_entity.id
_entity.type
_entity.pdbx_description
1 polymer ?
#
loop_
_entity_poly.entity_id
_entity_poly.type
_entity_poly.pdbx_seq_one_letter_code
_entity_poly.pdbx_strand_id
1 'polypeptide(L)'
;MPSLINTLHAALVLSTKPNARIKHIDTESASKVSGFVSFVNYIDVPGSNKTNGILTGEEVFVSSIALCIGAIIGVVVCETEHAAEMAANLVKIDYELLSPTILSIDDAINYQSYFGDEICLQKGDIEKSFINAEHILEDTIYIGGQEHFYMETNSCMVIPSNDDKEITLYLGTQSASSMQELTALVLGRDVSHITCHVKRVGGAFGGKESRSFPQCLAVAVAAVKVNRPVRLNLERHIDISITGHRHPYKIKYKVGFTNEGRFLGLDLQMWSNGGCTLDASRSVMELSMLHVGNTYQFPNIKIRGYACKTHLPSNTAFRGFGGPQAMFACETIVEHIAAYLKRDPLTIRRLNLFKEGDTTHYGQVLELWNVPRILDELSKSSDFIQRQTNVVEFNRQNIYRKRGISMIPVKFGIGGIVKFFNQAGALVHIYKDGSVVLTHAGVELGQGLHTKMISIAAA
;
A
#
# COMPACT_ATOMS: atom_id res chain seq x y z
N MET A 1 20.88 3.93 15.32
CA MET A 1 21.33 3.46 16.66
C MET A 1 22.75 2.89 16.52
N PRO A 2 23.68 3.19 17.45
CA PRO A 2 24.98 2.52 17.50
C PRO A 2 24.82 1.00 17.59
N SER A 3 25.71 0.22 17.00
CA SER A 3 25.70 -1.23 17.19
C SER A 3 26.11 -1.57 18.61
N LEU A 4 25.37 -2.49 19.25
CA LEU A 4 25.77 -3.06 20.54
C LEU A 4 26.98 -3.97 20.33
N ILE A 5 27.76 -4.19 21.40
CA ILE A 5 28.83 -5.19 21.37
C ILE A 5 28.23 -6.54 20.98
N ASN A 6 28.91 -7.28 20.09
CA ASN A 6 28.49 -8.57 19.54
C ASN A 6 27.23 -8.55 18.65
N THR A 7 26.79 -7.37 18.17
CA THR A 7 25.71 -7.29 17.17
C THR A 7 26.13 -7.97 15.87
N LEU A 8 25.29 -8.87 15.37
CA LEU A 8 25.42 -9.53 14.09
C LEU A 8 24.60 -8.82 13.01
N HIS A 9 24.94 -9.09 11.75
CA HIS A 9 24.30 -8.52 10.59
C HIS A 9 23.62 -9.61 9.76
N ALA A 10 22.39 -9.33 9.34
CA ALA A 10 21.56 -10.22 8.54
C ALA A 10 21.50 -9.76 7.07
N ALA A 11 21.42 -10.72 6.15
CA ALA A 11 21.08 -10.50 4.75
C ALA A 11 20.07 -11.57 4.29
N LEU A 12 19.06 -11.16 3.53
CA LEU A 12 17.99 -12.05 3.10
C LEU A 12 18.43 -12.94 1.94
N VAL A 13 17.98 -14.18 1.94
CA VAL A 13 18.06 -15.10 0.81
C VAL A 13 16.68 -15.18 0.17
N LEU A 14 16.58 -14.72 -1.07
CA LEU A 14 15.31 -14.47 -1.74
C LEU A 14 15.07 -15.41 -2.91
N SER A 15 13.81 -15.67 -3.22
CA SER A 15 13.43 -16.39 -4.44
C SER A 15 13.83 -15.62 -5.68
N THR A 16 14.45 -16.33 -6.64
CA THR A 16 14.73 -15.80 -7.97
C THR A 16 13.67 -16.20 -9.00
N LYS A 17 12.64 -16.96 -8.60
CA LYS A 17 11.57 -17.47 -9.47
C LYS A 17 10.18 -17.03 -8.99
N PRO A 18 9.24 -16.73 -9.91
CA PRO A 18 7.92 -16.22 -9.57
C PRO A 18 6.96 -17.30 -9.07
N ASN A 19 6.96 -18.50 -9.65
CA ASN A 19 6.12 -19.61 -9.21
C ASN A 19 6.94 -20.89 -9.27
N ALA A 20 7.51 -21.31 -8.15
CA ALA A 20 8.43 -22.45 -8.15
C ALA A 20 8.44 -23.19 -6.82
N ARG A 21 8.54 -24.53 -6.90
CA ARG A 21 8.81 -25.38 -5.76
C ARG A 21 10.32 -25.39 -5.47
N ILE A 22 10.68 -25.20 -4.21
CA ILE A 22 12.06 -25.34 -3.74
C ILE A 22 12.36 -26.83 -3.61
N LYS A 23 13.42 -27.30 -4.29
CA LYS A 23 13.84 -28.71 -4.27
C LYS A 23 14.98 -28.92 -3.29
N HIS A 24 15.94 -28.01 -3.31
CA HIS A 24 17.13 -28.09 -2.48
C HIS A 24 17.69 -26.69 -2.21
N ILE A 25 18.30 -26.51 -1.03
CA ILE A 25 19.01 -25.30 -0.63
C ILE A 25 20.42 -25.74 -0.23
N ASP A 26 21.43 -25.23 -0.93
CA ASP A 26 22.84 -25.47 -0.65
C ASP A 26 23.49 -24.20 -0.07
N THR A 27 24.05 -24.33 1.13
CA THR A 27 24.70 -23.26 1.89
C THR A 27 26.21 -23.47 2.04
N GLU A 28 26.81 -24.50 1.41
CA GLU A 28 28.21 -24.89 1.62
C GLU A 28 29.20 -23.77 1.25
N SER A 29 28.91 -23.02 0.18
CA SER A 29 29.73 -21.88 -0.22
C SER A 29 29.55 -20.67 0.70
N ALA A 30 28.31 -20.43 1.16
CA ALA A 30 27.98 -19.36 2.09
C ALA A 30 28.66 -19.55 3.46
N SER A 31 28.70 -20.80 3.96
CA SER A 31 29.30 -21.12 5.26
C SER A 31 30.83 -20.95 5.31
N LYS A 32 31.49 -20.83 4.15
CA LYS A 32 32.94 -20.60 4.04
C LYS A 32 33.31 -19.11 4.06
N VAL A 33 32.33 -18.20 4.02
CA VAL A 33 32.59 -16.76 4.13
C VAL A 33 33.10 -16.43 5.53
N SER A 34 34.20 -15.66 5.60
CA SER A 34 34.76 -15.24 6.89
C SER A 34 33.73 -14.41 7.68
N GLY A 35 33.48 -14.82 8.92
CA GLY A 35 32.49 -14.18 9.78
C GLY A 35 31.06 -14.71 9.59
N PHE A 36 30.85 -15.77 8.80
CA PHE A 36 29.58 -16.49 8.77
C PHE A 36 29.26 -17.11 10.13
N VAL A 37 28.02 -16.92 10.60
CA VAL A 37 27.55 -17.46 11.88
C VAL A 37 26.46 -18.51 11.66
N SER A 38 25.42 -18.17 10.89
CA SER A 38 24.31 -19.09 10.67
C SER A 38 23.53 -18.78 9.39
N PHE A 39 22.91 -19.82 8.83
CA PHE A 39 21.80 -19.70 7.90
C PHE A 39 20.53 -20.12 8.65
N VAL A 40 19.47 -19.32 8.50
CA VAL A 40 18.21 -19.49 9.21
C VAL A 40 17.07 -19.58 8.19
N ASN A 41 16.19 -20.57 8.34
CA ASN A 41 15.05 -20.76 7.44
C ASN A 41 13.80 -21.23 8.20
N TYR A 42 12.79 -21.72 7.47
CA TYR A 42 11.50 -22.12 8.05
C TYR A 42 11.58 -23.19 9.15
N ILE A 43 12.62 -24.04 9.18
CA ILE A 43 12.78 -25.09 10.21
C ILE A 43 13.19 -24.53 11.56
N ASP A 44 13.75 -23.32 11.56
CA ASP A 44 14.25 -22.65 12.76
C ASP A 44 13.19 -21.80 13.45
N VAL A 45 11.98 -21.71 12.89
CA VAL A 45 10.89 -20.92 13.46
C VAL A 45 10.32 -21.65 14.69
N PRO A 46 10.44 -21.10 15.90
CA PRO A 46 10.07 -21.83 17.12
C PRO A 46 8.57 -21.82 17.39
N GLY A 47 7.83 -20.81 16.90
CA GLY A 47 6.38 -20.72 16.98
C GLY A 47 5.71 -21.11 15.66
N SER A 48 5.05 -20.15 15.01
CA SER A 48 4.38 -20.37 13.73
C SER A 48 5.13 -19.72 12.56
N ASN A 49 5.51 -20.53 11.56
CA ASN A 49 6.01 -19.98 10.28
C ASN A 49 4.91 -19.29 9.47
N LYS A 50 3.63 -19.62 9.70
CA LYS A 50 2.48 -18.98 9.05
C LYS A 50 2.05 -17.74 9.84
N THR A 51 1.93 -16.61 9.15
CA THR A 51 1.49 -15.35 9.75
C THR A 51 -0.03 -15.18 9.70
N ASN A 52 -0.55 -14.26 10.51
CA ASN A 52 -1.97 -13.92 10.60
C ASN A 52 -2.19 -12.40 10.46
N GLY A 53 -3.42 -11.93 10.71
CA GLY A 53 -3.76 -10.51 10.61
C GLY A 53 -3.61 -9.98 9.18
N ILE A 54 -2.92 -8.85 9.01
CA ILE A 54 -2.68 -8.26 7.68
C ILE A 54 -1.79 -9.13 6.79
N LEU A 55 -0.95 -9.98 7.38
CA LEU A 55 -0.12 -10.96 6.65
C LEU A 55 -0.77 -12.35 6.62
N THR A 56 -2.09 -12.46 6.73
CA THR A 56 -2.75 -13.76 6.67
C THR A 56 -2.45 -14.46 5.34
N GLY A 57 -1.95 -15.69 5.43
CA GLY A 57 -1.60 -16.51 4.27
C GLY A 57 -0.16 -16.34 3.78
N GLU A 58 0.68 -15.55 4.46
CA GLU A 58 2.12 -15.50 4.22
C GLU A 58 2.88 -16.45 5.15
N GLU A 59 4.11 -16.76 4.76
CA GLU A 59 5.08 -17.43 5.60
C GLU A 59 6.25 -16.48 5.89
N VAL A 60 6.84 -16.57 7.09
CA VAL A 60 8.08 -15.83 7.41
C VAL A 60 9.21 -16.25 6.48
N PHE A 61 9.36 -17.57 6.31
CA PHE A 61 10.25 -18.19 5.34
C PHE A 61 9.44 -19.14 4.46
N VAL A 62 9.63 -19.06 3.14
CA VAL A 62 9.01 -19.99 2.19
C VAL A 62 9.41 -21.42 2.53
N SER A 63 8.42 -22.24 2.90
CA SER A 63 8.63 -23.63 3.30
C SER A 63 8.67 -24.60 2.12
N SER A 64 8.01 -24.27 1.00
CA SER A 64 7.85 -25.20 -0.12
C SER A 64 7.74 -24.53 -1.50
N ILE A 65 6.82 -23.58 -1.68
CA ILE A 65 6.54 -22.95 -2.98
C ILE A 65 6.76 -21.44 -2.86
N ALA A 66 7.71 -20.92 -3.62
CA ALA A 66 7.90 -19.50 -3.78
C ALA A 66 6.87 -18.95 -4.77
N LEU A 67 6.07 -17.99 -4.32
CA LEU A 67 4.97 -17.38 -5.08
C LEU A 67 5.33 -16.02 -5.71
N CYS A 68 6.55 -15.53 -5.54
CA CYS A 68 7.05 -14.39 -6.27
C CYS A 68 8.59 -14.38 -6.27
N ILE A 69 9.17 -13.64 -7.22
CA ILE A 69 10.56 -13.20 -7.10
C ILE A 69 10.63 -12.26 -5.88
N GLY A 70 11.61 -12.45 -5.01
CA GLY A 70 11.72 -11.68 -3.76
C GLY A 70 11.07 -12.35 -2.54
N ALA A 71 10.41 -13.50 -2.68
CA ALA A 71 9.90 -14.25 -1.52
C ALA A 71 11.06 -14.68 -0.61
N ILE A 72 10.94 -14.48 0.71
CA ILE A 72 12.03 -14.75 1.67
C ILE A 72 12.16 -16.25 1.89
N ILE A 73 13.28 -16.85 1.49
CA ILE A 73 13.55 -18.29 1.67
C ILE A 73 14.35 -18.54 2.95
N GLY A 74 15.25 -17.62 3.28
CA GLY A 74 16.06 -17.70 4.48
C GLY A 74 16.74 -16.37 4.78
N VAL A 75 17.57 -16.37 5.82
CA VAL A 75 18.42 -15.25 6.19
C VAL A 75 19.79 -15.78 6.59
N VAL A 76 20.84 -15.15 6.07
CA VAL A 76 22.22 -15.39 6.51
C VAL A 76 22.58 -14.38 7.58
N VAL A 77 23.27 -14.83 8.62
CA VAL A 77 23.76 -14.01 9.73
C VAL A 77 25.28 -14.07 9.79
N CYS A 78 25.94 -12.92 9.80
CA CYS A 78 27.39 -12.78 9.85
C CYS A 78 27.85 -11.69 10.84
N GLU A 79 29.15 -11.67 11.17
CA GLU A 79 29.77 -10.65 12.03
C GLU A 79 29.80 -9.25 11.40
N THR A 80 29.66 -9.13 10.07
CA THR A 80 29.62 -7.85 9.35
C THR A 80 28.54 -7.85 8.26
N GLU A 81 28.04 -6.66 7.92
CA GLU A 81 27.04 -6.45 6.85
C GLU A 81 27.53 -6.99 5.51
N HIS A 82 28.76 -6.63 5.12
CA HIS A 82 29.37 -7.10 3.87
C HIS A 82 29.49 -8.63 3.79
N ALA A 83 29.88 -9.29 4.89
CA ALA A 83 29.97 -10.74 4.94
C ALA A 83 28.57 -11.39 4.80
N ALA A 84 27.54 -10.80 5.41
CA ALA A 84 26.16 -11.29 5.28
C ALA A 84 25.67 -11.20 3.83
N GLU A 85 25.87 -10.07 3.17
CA GLU A 85 25.51 -9.85 1.75
C GLU A 85 26.25 -10.83 0.83
N MET A 86 27.56 -10.98 1.01
CA MET A 86 28.35 -11.94 0.23
C MET A 86 27.86 -13.37 0.43
N ALA A 87 27.64 -13.80 1.68
CA ALA A 87 27.22 -15.15 1.99
C ALA A 87 25.79 -15.44 1.49
N ALA A 88 24.87 -14.48 1.59
CA ALA A 88 23.51 -14.63 1.05
C ALA A 88 23.52 -14.87 -0.47
N ASN A 89 24.38 -14.16 -1.21
CA ASN A 89 24.54 -14.35 -2.66
C ASN A 89 25.16 -15.71 -3.06
N LEU A 90 25.82 -16.40 -2.13
CA LEU A 90 26.43 -17.71 -2.35
C LEU A 90 25.49 -18.89 -2.02
N VAL A 91 24.32 -18.62 -1.43
CA VAL A 91 23.31 -19.67 -1.20
C VAL A 91 22.68 -20.05 -2.54
N LYS A 92 22.76 -21.34 -2.87
CA LYS A 92 22.19 -21.88 -4.12
C LYS A 92 20.85 -22.54 -3.83
N ILE A 93 19.90 -22.31 -4.73
CA ILE A 93 18.54 -22.83 -4.58
C ILE A 93 18.13 -23.49 -5.88
N ASP A 94 17.78 -24.76 -5.78
CA ASP A 94 17.26 -25.53 -6.89
C ASP A 94 15.73 -25.41 -6.93
N TYR A 95 15.21 -25.04 -8.10
CA TYR A 95 13.79 -24.78 -8.31
C TYR A 95 13.19 -25.74 -9.34
N GLU A 96 11.97 -26.16 -9.09
CA GLU A 96 11.06 -26.73 -10.07
C GLU A 96 10.00 -25.68 -10.41
N LEU A 97 10.01 -25.14 -11.64
CA LEU A 97 9.05 -24.14 -12.10
C LEU A 97 7.64 -24.74 -12.17
N LEU A 98 6.66 -24.01 -11.66
CA LEU A 98 5.26 -24.40 -11.67
C LEU A 98 4.47 -23.60 -12.71
N SER A 99 3.48 -24.25 -13.32
CA SER A 99 2.59 -23.63 -14.30
C SER A 99 1.14 -23.64 -13.80
N PRO A 100 0.33 -22.60 -14.12
CA PRO A 100 0.72 -21.39 -14.86
C PRO A 100 1.49 -20.38 -14.01
N THR A 101 2.33 -19.56 -14.64
CA THR A 101 2.89 -18.35 -14.00
C THR A 101 2.03 -17.15 -14.41
N ILE A 102 1.21 -16.69 -13.46
CA ILE A 102 0.31 -15.52 -13.60
C ILE A 102 1.06 -14.26 -13.21
N LEU A 103 1.27 -13.28 -14.11
CA LEU A 103 2.03 -12.05 -13.79
C LEU A 103 1.22 -10.77 -14.04
N SER A 104 0.30 -10.79 -15.00
CA SER A 104 -0.52 -9.63 -15.35
C SER A 104 -1.94 -9.74 -14.77
N ILE A 105 -2.65 -8.61 -14.75
CA ILE A 105 -4.08 -8.57 -14.44
C ILE A 105 -4.85 -9.42 -15.47
N ASP A 106 -4.45 -9.38 -16.74
CA ASP A 106 -5.10 -10.15 -17.79
C ASP A 106 -4.90 -11.66 -17.62
N ASP A 107 -3.72 -12.11 -17.18
CA ASP A 107 -3.50 -13.51 -16.80
C ASP A 107 -4.43 -13.89 -15.64
N ALA A 108 -4.52 -13.06 -14.61
CA ALA A 108 -5.37 -13.33 -13.46
C ALA A 108 -6.86 -13.40 -13.86
N ILE A 109 -7.30 -12.57 -14.79
CA ILE A 109 -8.66 -12.63 -15.35
C ILE A 109 -8.88 -13.95 -16.10
N ASN A 110 -7.95 -14.32 -16.98
CA ASN A 110 -8.04 -15.53 -17.80
C ASN A 110 -8.04 -16.81 -16.95
N TYR A 111 -7.24 -16.86 -15.89
CA TYR A 111 -7.15 -17.99 -14.96
C TYR A 111 -8.10 -17.89 -13.76
N GLN A 112 -8.95 -16.85 -13.70
CA GLN A 112 -9.85 -16.57 -12.58
C GLN A 112 -9.14 -16.57 -11.21
N SER A 113 -7.93 -16.00 -11.15
CA SER A 113 -7.08 -15.97 -9.97
C SER A 113 -7.30 -14.69 -9.15
N TYR A 114 -8.17 -14.79 -8.15
CA TYR A 114 -8.57 -13.67 -7.30
C TYR A 114 -8.42 -13.98 -5.81
N PHE A 115 -8.27 -12.94 -5.00
CA PHE A 115 -8.38 -13.04 -3.55
C PHE A 115 -9.85 -12.88 -3.12
N GLY A 116 -10.54 -14.01 -3.00
CA GLY A 116 -11.97 -14.04 -2.65
C GLY A 116 -12.88 -13.67 -3.81
N ASP A 117 -14.15 -13.47 -3.50
CA ASP A 117 -15.21 -13.23 -4.48
C ASP A 117 -15.29 -11.77 -4.95
N GLU A 118 -16.09 -11.55 -6.01
CA GLU A 118 -16.45 -10.22 -6.49
C GLU A 118 -17.04 -9.35 -5.36
N ILE A 119 -16.58 -8.09 -5.29
CA ILE A 119 -17.20 -7.06 -4.45
C ILE A 119 -18.10 -6.22 -5.35
N CYS A 120 -19.38 -6.12 -5.02
CA CYS A 120 -20.35 -5.36 -5.81
C CYS A 120 -20.97 -4.23 -4.98
N LEU A 121 -20.99 -3.02 -5.53
CA LEU A 121 -21.68 -1.85 -4.98
C LEU A 121 -22.59 -1.28 -6.07
N GLN A 122 -23.87 -1.09 -5.74
CA GLN A 122 -24.87 -0.61 -6.69
C GLN A 122 -25.81 0.41 -6.06
N LYS A 123 -26.16 1.45 -6.83
CA LYS A 123 -27.25 2.39 -6.55
C LYS A 123 -28.06 2.60 -7.82
N GLY A 124 -29.38 2.61 -7.69
CA GLY A 124 -30.30 2.87 -8.81
C GLY A 124 -30.38 1.73 -9.84
N ASP A 125 -30.86 2.08 -11.03
CA ASP A 125 -31.15 1.18 -12.15
C ASP A 125 -30.24 1.52 -13.34
N ILE A 126 -29.19 0.72 -13.51
CA ILE A 126 -28.17 0.97 -14.53
C ILE A 126 -28.70 0.76 -15.95
N GLU A 127 -29.60 -0.20 -16.15
CA GLU A 127 -30.15 -0.51 -17.48
C GLU A 127 -31.05 0.63 -17.98
N LYS A 128 -31.91 1.17 -17.11
CA LYS A 128 -32.70 2.37 -17.44
C LYS A 128 -31.84 3.57 -17.80
N SER A 129 -30.65 3.67 -17.21
CA SER A 129 -29.74 4.79 -17.49
C SER A 129 -29.21 4.75 -18.92
N PHE A 130 -28.92 3.56 -19.44
CA PHE A 130 -28.44 3.41 -20.81
C PHE A 130 -29.56 3.53 -21.85
N ILE A 131 -30.79 3.11 -21.51
CA ILE A 131 -31.97 3.33 -22.37
C ILE A 131 -32.25 4.83 -22.54
N ASN A 132 -32.15 5.60 -21.45
CA ASN A 132 -32.45 7.03 -21.45
C ASN A 132 -31.26 7.91 -21.83
N ALA A 133 -30.09 7.33 -22.09
CA ALA A 133 -28.90 8.07 -22.45
C ALA A 133 -28.95 8.50 -23.91
N GLU A 134 -28.64 9.77 -24.16
CA GLU A 134 -28.48 10.29 -25.52
C GLU A 134 -27.12 9.87 -26.10
N HIS A 135 -26.13 9.68 -25.23
CA HIS A 135 -24.81 9.19 -25.58
C HIS A 135 -24.31 8.15 -24.58
N ILE A 136 -23.57 7.18 -25.11
CA ILE A 136 -22.89 6.12 -24.35
C ILE A 136 -21.44 6.06 -24.79
N LEU A 137 -20.52 6.00 -23.82
CA LEU A 137 -19.11 5.74 -24.07
C LEU A 137 -18.64 4.52 -23.28
N GLU A 138 -17.78 3.71 -23.89
CA GLU A 138 -17.15 2.53 -23.31
C GLU A 138 -15.65 2.58 -23.57
N ASP A 139 -14.83 2.33 -22.55
CA ASP A 139 -13.38 2.23 -22.71
C ASP A 139 -12.74 1.46 -21.54
N THR A 140 -11.42 1.22 -21.64
CA THR A 140 -10.60 0.60 -20.61
C THR A 140 -9.45 1.51 -20.20
N ILE A 141 -9.32 1.75 -18.90
CA ILE A 141 -8.27 2.57 -18.30
C ILE A 141 -7.26 1.64 -17.62
N TYR A 142 -5.97 1.88 -17.88
CA TYR A 142 -4.87 1.21 -17.20
C TYR A 142 -4.09 2.21 -16.36
N ILE A 143 -3.78 1.84 -15.12
CA ILE A 143 -3.04 2.67 -14.18
C ILE A 143 -1.88 1.84 -13.64
N GLY A 144 -0.66 2.34 -13.81
CA GLY A 144 0.55 1.68 -13.32
C GLY A 144 0.65 1.65 -11.79
N GLY A 145 1.54 0.79 -11.29
CA GLY A 145 1.91 0.77 -9.88
C GLY A 145 2.84 1.94 -9.50
N GLN A 146 3.19 2.02 -8.22
CA GLN A 146 4.09 3.06 -7.71
C GLN A 146 4.87 2.56 -6.49
N GLU A 147 6.19 2.65 -6.55
CA GLU A 147 7.10 2.40 -5.43
C GLU A 147 7.05 3.56 -4.42
N HIS A 148 7.03 3.25 -3.11
CA HIS A 148 6.93 4.26 -2.05
C HIS A 148 8.16 5.14 -1.99
N PHE A 149 9.33 4.53 -2.21
CA PHE A 149 10.62 5.21 -2.26
C PHE A 149 10.88 6.10 -1.02
N TYR A 150 10.46 5.64 0.16
CA TYR A 150 10.88 6.25 1.42
C TYR A 150 12.40 6.28 1.50
N MET A 151 12.98 7.37 1.97
CA MET A 151 14.44 7.56 1.91
C MET A 151 15.19 6.60 2.83
N GLU A 152 14.62 6.31 4.00
CA GLU A 152 15.08 5.23 4.86
C GLU A 152 14.42 3.91 4.43
N THR A 153 15.19 2.96 3.90
CA THR A 153 14.71 1.60 3.59
C THR A 153 14.21 0.88 4.84
N ASN A 154 13.60 -0.30 4.69
CA ASN A 154 13.23 -1.10 5.84
C ASN A 154 14.49 -1.54 6.59
N SER A 155 14.47 -1.30 7.89
CA SER A 155 15.55 -1.65 8.80
C SER A 155 14.98 -2.08 10.14
N CYS A 156 15.65 -3.02 10.78
CA CYS A 156 15.31 -3.43 12.14
C CYS A 156 16.57 -3.87 12.90
N MET A 157 16.47 -3.81 14.22
CA MET A 157 17.42 -4.43 15.13
C MET A 157 16.65 -5.19 16.20
N VAL A 158 16.94 -6.47 16.35
CA VAL A 158 16.28 -7.34 17.32
C VAL A 158 17.31 -7.76 18.36
N ILE A 159 16.96 -7.58 19.63
CA ILE A 159 17.80 -7.90 20.78
C ILE A 159 17.08 -8.95 21.62
N PRO A 160 17.59 -10.20 21.68
CA PRO A 160 17.13 -11.15 22.67
C PRO A 160 17.68 -10.76 24.06
N SER A 161 16.88 -10.96 25.11
CA SER A 161 17.36 -10.80 26.49
C SER A 161 18.17 -12.01 26.95
N ASN A 162 18.98 -11.83 27.98
CA ASN A 162 19.84 -12.88 28.53
C ASN A 162 19.06 -14.06 29.16
N ASP A 163 17.80 -13.85 29.52
CA ASP A 163 16.92 -14.88 30.12
C ASP A 163 16.10 -15.62 29.04
N ASP A 164 16.42 -15.41 27.76
CA ASP A 164 15.82 -16.02 26.57
C ASP A 164 14.29 -15.84 26.41
N LYS A 165 13.64 -15.06 27.27
CA LYS A 165 12.18 -14.84 27.24
C LYS A 165 11.78 -13.53 26.57
N GLU A 166 12.52 -12.46 26.82
CA GLU A 166 12.15 -11.13 26.31
C GLU A 166 12.85 -10.82 24.99
N ILE A 167 12.16 -10.10 24.12
CA ILE A 167 12.71 -9.59 22.86
C ILE A 167 12.42 -8.10 22.78
N THR A 168 13.46 -7.32 22.50
CA THR A 168 13.33 -5.89 22.17
C THR A 168 13.60 -5.67 20.70
N LEU A 169 12.69 -4.97 20.01
CA LEU A 169 12.81 -4.61 18.60
C LEU A 169 12.89 -3.09 18.44
N TYR A 170 13.88 -2.63 17.68
CA TYR A 170 13.95 -1.25 17.19
C TYR A 170 13.63 -1.24 15.70
N LEU A 171 12.59 -0.50 15.32
CA LEU A 171 11.91 -0.69 14.04
C LEU A 171 11.73 0.62 13.28
N GLY A 172 11.77 0.53 11.95
CA GLY A 172 11.17 1.52 11.06
C GLY A 172 9.81 1.02 10.55
N THR A 173 8.75 1.16 11.34
CA THR A 173 7.39 0.67 11.00
C THR A 173 6.30 1.69 11.35
N GLN A 174 5.16 1.64 10.65
CA GLN A 174 3.95 2.40 11.01
C GLN A 174 3.10 1.69 12.08
N SER A 175 3.26 0.37 12.24
CA SER A 175 2.38 -0.43 13.11
C SER A 175 3.19 -1.32 14.06
N ALA A 176 3.62 -0.72 15.18
CA ALA A 176 4.38 -1.40 16.22
C ALA A 176 3.57 -2.52 16.90
N SER A 177 2.26 -2.31 17.12
CA SER A 177 1.38 -3.30 17.75
C SER A 177 1.24 -4.57 16.92
N SER A 178 0.98 -4.46 15.61
CA SER A 178 0.90 -5.64 14.75
C SER A 178 2.24 -6.37 14.64
N MET A 179 3.36 -5.64 14.59
CA MET A 179 4.68 -6.28 14.67
C MET A 179 4.87 -7.05 15.97
N GLN A 180 4.45 -6.50 17.11
CA GLN A 180 4.57 -7.13 18.43
C GLN A 180 3.81 -8.47 18.46
N GLU A 181 2.56 -8.46 18.03
CA GLU A 181 1.70 -9.65 17.96
C GLU A 181 2.26 -10.71 17.01
N LEU A 182 2.70 -10.30 15.81
CA LEU A 182 3.29 -11.23 14.84
C LEU A 182 4.62 -11.82 15.32
N THR A 183 5.46 -11.01 15.97
CA THR A 183 6.72 -11.49 16.54
C THR A 183 6.46 -12.50 17.64
N ALA A 184 5.50 -12.24 18.53
CA ALA A 184 5.07 -13.17 19.57
C ALA A 184 4.60 -14.50 18.97
N LEU A 185 3.75 -14.47 17.94
CA LEU A 185 3.27 -15.65 17.22
C LEU A 185 4.41 -16.46 16.59
N VAL A 186 5.30 -15.79 15.85
CA VAL A 186 6.41 -16.43 15.12
C VAL A 186 7.42 -17.04 16.08
N LEU A 187 7.66 -16.38 17.22
CA LEU A 187 8.61 -16.86 18.23
C LEU A 187 8.00 -17.84 19.25
N GLY A 188 6.68 -18.04 19.23
CA GLY A 188 6.00 -18.88 20.21
C GLY A 188 6.07 -18.32 21.63
N ARG A 189 5.98 -16.99 21.77
CA ARG A 189 6.08 -16.25 23.05
C ARG A 189 4.81 -15.47 23.33
N ASP A 190 4.59 -15.13 24.60
CA ASP A 190 3.52 -14.20 24.96
C ASP A 190 3.83 -12.78 24.46
N VAL A 191 2.78 -12.05 24.04
CA VAL A 191 2.88 -10.66 23.56
C VAL A 191 3.57 -9.74 24.58
N SER A 192 3.37 -9.99 25.88
CA SER A 192 3.99 -9.23 26.96
C SER A 192 5.51 -9.34 27.03
N HIS A 193 6.10 -10.37 26.41
CA HIS A 193 7.56 -10.54 26.35
C HIS A 193 8.19 -9.84 25.14
N ILE A 194 7.39 -9.23 24.26
CA ILE A 194 7.87 -8.55 23.07
C ILE A 194 7.70 -7.04 23.27
N THR A 195 8.77 -6.27 23.12
CA THR A 195 8.73 -4.80 23.19
C THR A 195 9.19 -4.20 21.86
N CYS A 196 8.34 -3.38 21.25
CA CYS A 196 8.61 -2.68 20.00
C CYS A 196 8.86 -1.19 20.23
N HIS A 197 10.00 -0.68 19.80
CA HIS A 197 10.34 0.74 19.86
C HIS A 197 10.44 1.35 18.46
N VAL A 198 9.67 2.42 18.24
CA VAL A 198 9.75 3.25 17.05
C VAL A 198 9.95 4.69 17.48
N LYS A 199 11.12 5.28 17.17
CA LYS A 199 11.41 6.67 17.51
C LYS A 199 10.92 7.63 16.43
N ARG A 200 11.22 7.30 15.19
CA ARG A 200 10.82 7.99 13.96
C ARG A 200 11.07 7.05 12.78
N VAL A 201 10.46 7.35 11.64
CA VAL A 201 10.68 6.63 10.39
C VAL A 201 10.99 7.63 9.28
N GLY A 202 12.03 7.37 8.48
CA GLY A 202 12.50 8.23 7.38
C GLY A 202 11.63 8.15 6.12
N GLY A 203 10.32 8.38 6.27
CA GLY A 203 9.29 8.16 5.25
C GLY A 203 8.74 6.74 5.30
N ALA A 204 7.46 6.59 4.95
CA ALA A 204 6.78 5.29 4.95
C ALA A 204 5.66 5.21 3.90
N PHE A 205 4.76 6.19 3.88
CA PHE A 205 3.73 6.37 2.85
C PHE A 205 2.77 5.18 2.65
N GLY A 206 2.61 4.31 3.65
CA GLY A 206 1.82 3.08 3.60
C GLY A 206 2.69 1.82 3.48
N GLY A 207 3.87 1.90 2.86
CA GLY A 207 4.71 0.72 2.61
C GLY A 207 5.26 0.07 3.89
N LYS A 208 5.37 0.85 4.98
CA LYS A 208 5.79 0.33 6.29
C LYS A 208 4.60 0.04 7.23
N GLU A 209 3.38 -0.02 6.71
CA GLU A 209 2.18 -0.45 7.45
C GLU A 209 2.18 -1.95 7.72
N SER A 210 2.51 -2.75 6.71
CA SER A 210 2.62 -4.21 6.83
C SER A 210 3.92 -4.78 6.24
N ARG A 211 4.45 -4.17 5.18
CA ARG A 211 5.59 -4.73 4.42
C ARG A 211 6.95 -4.47 5.07
N SER A 212 6.95 -3.88 6.27
CA SER A 212 8.10 -3.86 7.19
C SER A 212 8.24 -5.15 8.00
N PHE A 213 7.19 -5.98 8.07
CA PHE A 213 7.11 -7.13 8.96
C PHE A 213 7.90 -8.35 8.49
N PRO A 214 7.75 -8.87 7.25
CA PRO A 214 8.30 -10.18 6.90
C PRO A 214 9.81 -10.33 7.18
N GLN A 215 10.59 -9.35 6.72
CA GLN A 215 12.03 -9.27 6.93
C GLN A 215 12.42 -9.07 8.40
N CYS A 216 11.60 -8.34 9.18
CA CYS A 216 11.85 -8.16 10.60
C CYS A 216 11.55 -9.43 11.40
N LEU A 217 10.50 -10.16 11.04
CA LEU A 217 10.15 -11.45 11.64
C LEU A 217 11.25 -12.48 11.36
N ALA A 218 11.79 -12.50 10.13
CA ALA A 218 12.93 -13.34 9.77
C ALA A 218 14.17 -13.03 10.64
N VAL A 219 14.45 -11.75 10.88
CA VAL A 219 15.54 -11.31 11.75
C VAL A 219 15.27 -11.67 13.21
N ALA A 220 14.02 -11.62 13.66
CA ALA A 220 13.65 -12.01 15.02
C ALA A 220 13.91 -13.51 15.27
N VAL A 221 13.55 -14.38 14.33
CA VAL A 221 13.86 -15.81 14.40
C VAL A 221 15.38 -16.01 14.42
N ALA A 222 16.11 -15.30 13.56
CA ALA A 222 17.56 -15.38 13.51
C ALA A 222 18.22 -14.95 14.82
N ALA A 223 17.78 -13.85 15.42
CA ALA A 223 18.29 -13.34 16.69
C ALA A 223 18.09 -14.32 17.85
N VAL A 224 16.92 -14.98 17.91
CA VAL A 224 16.65 -16.04 18.89
C VAL A 224 17.57 -17.25 18.66
N LYS A 225 17.72 -17.71 17.41
CA LYS A 225 18.55 -18.88 17.09
C LYS A 225 20.02 -18.68 17.49
N VAL A 226 20.58 -17.50 17.23
CA VAL A 226 22.00 -17.21 17.51
C VAL A 226 22.23 -16.62 18.91
N ASN A 227 21.15 -16.36 19.65
CA ASN A 227 21.11 -15.70 20.96
C ASN A 227 22.03 -14.45 21.06
N ARG A 228 21.97 -13.59 20.03
CA ARG A 228 22.73 -12.34 19.95
C ARG A 228 21.88 -11.26 19.29
N PRO A 229 22.16 -9.97 19.52
CA PRO A 229 21.53 -8.90 18.76
C PRO A 229 21.77 -9.09 17.26
N VAL A 230 20.73 -9.00 16.44
CA VAL A 230 20.84 -9.07 14.97
C VAL A 230 20.22 -7.84 14.35
N ARG A 231 20.92 -7.27 13.36
CA ARG A 231 20.51 -6.09 12.62
C ARG A 231 20.34 -6.40 11.13
N LEU A 232 19.33 -5.80 10.53
CA LEU A 232 19.12 -5.80 9.09
C LEU A 232 18.87 -4.36 8.62
N ASN A 233 19.60 -3.94 7.60
CA ASN A 233 19.25 -2.78 6.79
C ASN A 233 19.11 -3.28 5.35
N LEU A 234 17.96 -3.05 4.71
CA LEU A 234 17.82 -3.44 3.32
C LEU A 234 18.53 -2.45 2.41
N GLU A 235 19.30 -2.98 1.46
CA GLU A 235 19.71 -2.23 0.29
C GLU A 235 18.49 -1.81 -0.53
N ARG A 236 18.57 -0.67 -1.22
CA ARG A 236 17.44 -0.10 -1.97
C ARG A 236 16.86 -1.08 -2.99
N HIS A 237 17.71 -1.80 -3.72
CA HIS A 237 17.26 -2.70 -4.77
C HIS A 237 16.51 -3.91 -4.19
N ILE A 238 16.92 -4.39 -3.02
CA ILE A 238 16.22 -5.45 -2.28
C ILE A 238 14.88 -4.94 -1.77
N ASP A 239 14.86 -3.77 -1.14
CA ASP A 239 13.63 -3.16 -0.60
C ASP A 239 12.55 -3.06 -1.69
N ILE A 240 12.86 -2.40 -2.82
CA ILE A 240 11.96 -2.26 -3.98
C ILE A 240 11.45 -3.60 -4.50
N SER A 241 12.27 -4.65 -4.42
CA SER A 241 11.93 -5.97 -4.98
C SER A 241 10.99 -6.80 -4.09
N ILE A 242 10.93 -6.54 -2.77
CA ILE A 242 10.21 -7.43 -1.84
C ILE A 242 9.04 -6.76 -1.12
N THR A 243 9.03 -5.43 -1.02
CA THR A 243 8.05 -4.72 -0.17
C THR A 243 6.78 -4.33 -0.89
N GLY A 244 6.67 -4.63 -2.18
CA GLY A 244 5.48 -4.32 -2.99
C GLY A 244 5.18 -2.83 -3.10
N HIS A 245 4.20 -2.50 -3.94
CA HIS A 245 3.93 -1.15 -4.42
C HIS A 245 2.49 -0.72 -4.17
N ARG A 246 2.12 0.45 -4.67
CA ARG A 246 0.73 0.78 -5.00
C ARG A 246 0.21 -0.21 -6.04
N HIS A 247 -0.99 -0.74 -5.81
CA HIS A 247 -1.70 -1.60 -6.75
C HIS A 247 -1.88 -0.94 -8.14
N PRO A 248 -1.37 -1.57 -9.21
CA PRO A 248 -1.80 -1.30 -10.58
C PRO A 248 -3.27 -1.64 -10.78
N TYR A 249 -3.96 -0.92 -11.65
CA TYR A 249 -5.38 -1.11 -11.96
C TYR A 249 -5.64 -1.30 -13.45
N LYS A 250 -6.61 -2.16 -13.76
CA LYS A 250 -7.35 -2.20 -15.02
C LYS A 250 -8.80 -1.88 -14.70
N ILE A 251 -9.39 -0.89 -15.35
CA ILE A 251 -10.77 -0.45 -15.11
C ILE A 251 -11.50 -0.38 -16.44
N LYS A 252 -12.52 -1.20 -16.60
CA LYS A 252 -13.47 -1.09 -17.72
C LYS A 252 -14.65 -0.26 -17.28
N TYR A 253 -15.09 0.66 -18.12
CA TYR A 253 -16.27 1.48 -17.82
C TYR A 253 -17.23 1.57 -19.01
N LYS A 254 -18.50 1.79 -18.67
CA LYS A 254 -19.56 2.21 -19.58
C LYS A 254 -20.33 3.35 -18.93
N VAL A 255 -20.40 4.51 -19.59
CA VAL A 255 -21.06 5.71 -19.05
C VAL A 255 -22.14 6.20 -19.99
N GLY A 256 -23.31 6.53 -19.43
CA GLY A 256 -24.43 7.14 -20.14
C GLY A 256 -24.64 8.58 -19.69
N PHE A 257 -24.84 9.50 -20.64
CA PHE A 257 -24.98 10.94 -20.40
C PHE A 257 -25.83 11.65 -21.46
N THR A 258 -26.26 12.88 -21.16
CA THR A 258 -27.03 13.74 -22.07
C THR A 258 -26.13 14.56 -23.01
N ASN A 259 -26.70 15.21 -24.03
CA ASN A 259 -26.06 16.18 -24.92
C ASN A 259 -25.42 17.35 -24.15
N GLU A 260 -25.95 17.70 -22.96
CA GLU A 260 -25.37 18.73 -22.09
C GLU A 260 -24.15 18.23 -21.31
N GLY A 261 -23.98 16.91 -21.21
CA GLY A 261 -22.95 16.26 -20.42
C GLY A 261 -23.39 15.88 -19.00
N ARG A 262 -24.70 15.82 -18.72
CA ARG A 262 -25.21 15.36 -17.42
C ARG A 262 -25.09 13.84 -17.32
N PHE A 263 -24.53 13.34 -16.23
CA PHE A 263 -24.36 11.91 -16.00
C PHE A 263 -25.69 11.25 -15.61
N LEU A 264 -25.97 10.10 -16.22
CA LEU A 264 -27.18 9.32 -15.97
C LEU A 264 -26.85 7.97 -15.33
N GLY A 265 -25.81 7.31 -15.83
CA GLY A 265 -25.42 5.97 -15.40
C GLY A 265 -23.93 5.71 -15.56
N LEU A 266 -23.33 4.99 -14.62
CA LEU A 266 -21.95 4.50 -14.72
C LEU A 266 -21.87 3.03 -14.32
N ASP A 267 -21.42 2.19 -15.24
CA ASP A 267 -21.08 0.79 -14.96
C ASP A 267 -19.56 0.60 -14.99
N LEU A 268 -19.00 0.01 -13.94
CA LEU A 268 -17.57 -0.17 -13.73
C LEU A 268 -17.22 -1.61 -13.38
N GLN A 269 -16.13 -2.09 -13.97
CA GLN A 269 -15.40 -3.28 -13.52
C GLN A 269 -13.95 -2.89 -13.24
N MET A 270 -13.47 -3.19 -12.04
CA MET A 270 -12.16 -2.78 -11.54
C MET A 270 -11.37 -4.01 -11.11
N TRP A 271 -10.19 -4.19 -11.69
CA TRP A 271 -9.23 -5.21 -11.27
C TRP A 271 -7.98 -4.54 -10.76
N SER A 272 -7.56 -4.88 -9.53
CA SER A 272 -6.28 -4.46 -8.98
C SER A 272 -5.31 -5.64 -8.97
N ASN A 273 -4.03 -5.42 -9.26
CA ASN A 273 -3.02 -6.47 -9.08
C ASN A 273 -2.59 -6.50 -7.60
N GLY A 274 -3.01 -7.51 -6.84
CA GLY A 274 -2.69 -7.67 -5.42
C GLY A 274 -1.32 -8.29 -5.15
N GLY A 275 -0.75 -9.00 -6.12
CA GLY A 275 0.46 -9.80 -5.91
C GLY A 275 0.16 -11.18 -5.33
N CYS A 276 1.15 -11.78 -4.67
CA CYS A 276 1.11 -13.18 -4.26
C CYS A 276 0.30 -13.46 -2.99
N THR A 277 0.08 -12.45 -2.16
CA THR A 277 -0.66 -12.54 -0.88
C THR A 277 -1.69 -11.42 -0.78
N LEU A 278 -2.63 -11.54 0.16
CA LEU A 278 -3.80 -10.66 0.21
C LEU A 278 -3.42 -9.24 0.67
N ASP A 279 -2.68 -9.13 1.78
CA ASP A 279 -2.35 -7.86 2.45
C ASP A 279 -3.57 -6.92 2.55
N ALA A 280 -3.44 -5.65 2.23
CA ALA A 280 -4.51 -4.67 2.20
C ALA A 280 -5.34 -4.67 0.90
N SER A 281 -5.10 -5.60 -0.04
CA SER A 281 -5.62 -5.52 -1.42
C SER A 281 -7.15 -5.44 -1.50
N ARG A 282 -7.86 -6.17 -0.62
CA ARG A 282 -9.32 -6.13 -0.56
C ARG A 282 -9.83 -4.77 -0.06
N SER A 283 -9.25 -4.26 1.03
CA SER A 283 -9.64 -2.95 1.58
C SER A 283 -9.27 -1.80 0.64
N VAL A 284 -8.17 -1.92 -0.12
CA VAL A 284 -7.81 -0.97 -1.19
C VAL A 284 -8.88 -0.96 -2.29
N MET A 285 -9.38 -2.13 -2.70
CA MET A 285 -10.47 -2.22 -3.67
C MET A 285 -11.76 -1.60 -3.12
N GLU A 286 -12.14 -1.94 -1.88
CA GLU A 286 -13.33 -1.36 -1.22
C GLU A 286 -13.23 0.18 -1.14
N LEU A 287 -12.10 0.74 -0.71
CA LEU A 287 -11.92 2.19 -0.67
C LEU A 287 -11.99 2.80 -2.07
N SER A 288 -11.41 2.14 -3.08
CA SER A 288 -11.50 2.58 -4.48
C SER A 288 -12.95 2.68 -4.93
N MET A 289 -13.76 1.64 -4.63
CA MET A 289 -15.19 1.61 -4.95
C MET A 289 -15.96 2.73 -4.25
N LEU A 290 -15.58 3.14 -3.05
CA LEU A 290 -16.18 4.30 -2.36
C LEU A 290 -15.78 5.66 -2.96
N HIS A 291 -14.69 5.72 -3.75
CA HIS A 291 -14.15 6.97 -4.31
C HIS A 291 -14.35 7.16 -5.81
N VAL A 292 -14.90 6.17 -6.54
CA VAL A 292 -15.11 6.28 -8.01
C VAL A 292 -16.07 7.39 -8.43
N GLY A 293 -16.94 7.86 -7.54
CA GLY A 293 -17.78 9.02 -7.82
C GLY A 293 -17.04 10.37 -7.74
N ASN A 294 -15.83 10.41 -7.17
CA ASN A 294 -15.11 11.63 -6.80
C ASN A 294 -16.06 12.69 -6.21
N THR A 295 -16.23 13.83 -6.89
CA THR A 295 -17.13 14.92 -6.48
C THR A 295 -18.45 14.95 -7.25
N TYR A 296 -18.74 13.93 -8.04
CA TYR A 296 -19.84 13.93 -9.01
C TYR A 296 -20.98 13.01 -8.63
N GLN A 297 -22.19 13.46 -8.94
CA GLN A 297 -23.39 12.67 -8.77
C GLN A 297 -23.64 11.78 -9.98
N PHE A 298 -23.49 10.47 -9.78
CA PHE A 298 -24.04 9.45 -10.68
C PHE A 298 -25.37 8.94 -10.10
N PRO A 299 -26.52 9.26 -10.72
CA PRO A 299 -27.83 8.84 -10.19
C PRO A 299 -27.95 7.32 -10.10
N ASN A 300 -27.41 6.62 -11.09
CA ASN A 300 -27.34 5.17 -11.15
C ASN A 300 -25.90 4.75 -11.37
N ILE A 301 -25.43 3.78 -10.60
CA ILE A 301 -24.05 3.32 -10.67
C ILE A 301 -23.96 1.85 -10.22
N LYS A 302 -23.15 1.08 -10.94
CA LYS A 302 -22.81 -0.30 -10.60
C LYS A 302 -21.29 -0.45 -10.67
N ILE A 303 -20.70 -0.99 -9.62
CA ILE A 303 -19.24 -1.16 -9.51
C ILE A 303 -18.98 -2.59 -9.09
N ARG A 304 -18.11 -3.27 -9.84
CA ARG A 304 -17.61 -4.62 -9.52
C ARG A 304 -16.10 -4.57 -9.35
N GLY A 305 -15.60 -5.02 -8.22
CA GLY A 305 -14.19 -4.97 -7.85
C GLY A 305 -13.59 -6.35 -7.63
N TYR A 306 -12.37 -6.58 -8.12
CA TYR A 306 -11.61 -7.81 -7.96
C TYR A 306 -10.16 -7.50 -7.55
N ALA A 307 -9.69 -8.11 -6.47
CA ALA A 307 -8.28 -8.15 -6.12
C ALA A 307 -7.64 -9.38 -6.79
N CYS A 308 -6.81 -9.17 -7.80
CA CYS A 308 -6.15 -10.25 -8.55
C CYS A 308 -4.99 -10.85 -7.75
N LYS A 309 -4.93 -12.18 -7.71
CA LYS A 309 -3.78 -12.93 -7.19
C LYS A 309 -2.82 -13.21 -8.34
N THR A 310 -1.57 -12.77 -8.19
CA THR A 310 -0.51 -12.94 -9.20
C THR A 310 0.79 -13.41 -8.54
N HIS A 311 1.78 -13.79 -9.33
CA HIS A 311 3.09 -14.22 -8.85
C HIS A 311 4.10 -13.07 -8.79
N LEU A 312 3.63 -11.91 -8.32
CA LEU A 312 4.41 -10.71 -8.05
C LEU A 312 4.47 -10.45 -6.54
N PRO A 313 5.44 -9.66 -6.04
CA PRO A 313 5.44 -9.20 -4.66
C PRO A 313 4.09 -8.62 -4.26
N SER A 314 3.64 -8.91 -3.03
CA SER A 314 2.35 -8.42 -2.55
C SER A 314 2.33 -6.90 -2.48
N ASN A 315 1.42 -6.29 -3.23
CA ASN A 315 1.16 -4.86 -3.13
C ASN A 315 0.45 -4.53 -1.82
N THR A 316 0.57 -3.29 -1.39
CA THR A 316 0.13 -2.87 -0.05
C THR A 316 -0.45 -1.46 -0.06
N ALA A 317 -0.71 -0.92 1.12
CA ALA A 317 -1.07 0.47 1.33
C ALA A 317 -0.06 1.41 0.66
N PHE A 318 -0.57 2.36 -0.13
CA PHE A 318 0.16 3.55 -0.53
C PHE A 318 -0.74 4.75 -0.27
N ARG A 319 -0.21 5.87 0.24
CA ARG A 319 -0.92 7.15 0.43
C ARG A 319 -2.04 7.38 -0.61
N GLY A 320 -3.27 7.45 -0.10
CA GLY A 320 -4.52 7.53 -0.87
C GLY A 320 -5.30 6.21 -0.96
N PHE A 321 -4.63 5.06 -0.80
CA PHE A 321 -5.20 3.74 -0.54
C PHE A 321 -6.30 3.31 -1.55
N GLY A 322 -5.99 3.38 -2.85
CA GLY A 322 -6.96 3.06 -3.92
C GLY A 322 -7.79 4.26 -4.40
N GLY A 323 -7.99 5.26 -3.54
CA GLY A 323 -8.67 6.51 -3.89
C GLY A 323 -8.09 7.21 -5.14
N PRO A 324 -6.75 7.39 -5.27
CA PRO A 324 -6.16 7.98 -6.47
C PRO A 324 -6.49 7.21 -7.75
N GLN A 325 -6.47 5.88 -7.72
CA GLN A 325 -6.80 5.05 -8.90
C GLN A 325 -8.27 5.23 -9.30
N ALA A 326 -9.18 5.22 -8.33
CA ALA A 326 -10.61 5.44 -8.56
C ALA A 326 -10.94 6.84 -9.08
N MET A 327 -10.37 7.88 -8.47
CA MET A 327 -10.59 9.26 -8.87
C MET A 327 -9.95 9.57 -10.23
N PHE A 328 -8.78 8.99 -10.54
CA PHE A 328 -8.19 9.09 -11.87
C PHE A 328 -9.10 8.51 -12.95
N ALA A 329 -9.71 7.35 -12.69
CA ALA A 329 -10.66 6.76 -13.62
C ALA A 329 -11.90 7.65 -13.81
N CYS A 330 -12.44 8.19 -12.72
CA CYS A 330 -13.56 9.13 -12.75
C CYS A 330 -13.25 10.36 -13.61
N GLU A 331 -12.10 10.99 -13.39
CA GLU A 331 -11.67 12.17 -14.15
C GLU A 331 -11.39 11.87 -15.62
N THR A 332 -10.84 10.69 -15.92
CA THR A 332 -10.63 10.24 -17.30
C THR A 332 -11.98 10.11 -18.03
N ILE A 333 -12.99 9.55 -17.37
CA ILE A 333 -14.35 9.45 -17.91
C ILE A 333 -14.92 10.86 -18.18
N VAL A 334 -14.74 11.81 -17.25
CA VAL A 334 -15.18 13.20 -17.44
C VAL A 334 -14.48 13.85 -18.64
N GLU A 335 -13.17 13.67 -18.78
CA GLU A 335 -12.41 14.19 -19.93
C GLU A 335 -12.86 13.54 -21.25
N HIS A 336 -13.15 12.24 -21.27
CA HIS A 336 -13.67 11.55 -22.46
C HIS A 336 -15.04 12.08 -22.88
N ILE A 337 -15.94 12.32 -21.92
CA ILE A 337 -17.26 12.95 -22.17
C ILE A 337 -17.08 14.37 -22.71
N ALA A 338 -16.22 15.17 -22.09
CA ALA A 338 -15.94 16.54 -22.52
C ALA A 338 -15.39 16.59 -23.95
N ALA A 339 -14.44 15.72 -24.27
CA ALA A 339 -13.87 15.58 -25.61
C ALA A 339 -14.92 15.15 -26.65
N TYR A 340 -15.76 14.17 -26.31
CA TYR A 340 -16.84 13.70 -27.19
C TYR A 340 -17.84 14.82 -27.52
N LEU A 341 -18.27 15.57 -26.50
CA LEU A 341 -19.19 16.70 -26.66
C LEU A 341 -18.51 17.97 -27.20
N LYS A 342 -17.18 17.98 -27.34
CA LYS A 342 -16.36 19.15 -27.66
C LYS A 342 -16.64 20.33 -26.72
N ARG A 343 -16.81 20.04 -25.43
CA ARG A 343 -17.07 21.02 -24.37
C ARG A 343 -15.86 21.16 -23.46
N ASP A 344 -15.79 22.31 -22.79
CA ASP A 344 -14.78 22.53 -21.76
C ASP A 344 -14.98 21.53 -20.59
N PRO A 345 -13.93 20.80 -20.17
CA PRO A 345 -14.04 19.81 -19.10
C PRO A 345 -14.52 20.41 -17.77
N LEU A 346 -14.12 21.63 -17.41
CA LEU A 346 -14.55 22.27 -16.16
C LEU A 346 -16.07 22.52 -16.17
N THR A 347 -16.66 22.79 -17.33
CA THR A 347 -18.12 22.90 -17.51
C THR A 347 -18.82 21.58 -17.22
N ILE A 348 -18.30 20.45 -17.73
CA ILE A 348 -18.83 19.11 -17.45
C ILE A 348 -18.70 18.77 -15.96
N ARG A 349 -17.55 19.08 -15.35
CA ARG A 349 -17.32 18.89 -13.91
C ARG A 349 -18.36 19.63 -13.08
N ARG A 350 -18.55 20.93 -13.33
CA ARG A 350 -19.49 21.78 -12.59
C ARG A 350 -20.94 21.33 -12.73
N LEU A 351 -21.34 20.89 -13.91
CA LEU A 351 -22.71 20.40 -14.18
C LEU A 351 -23.08 19.19 -13.30
N ASN A 352 -22.09 18.38 -12.96
CA ASN A 352 -22.28 17.10 -12.29
C ASN A 352 -21.84 17.07 -10.82
N LEU A 353 -21.39 18.19 -10.24
CA LEU A 353 -21.03 18.25 -8.83
C LEU A 353 -22.21 17.84 -7.94
N PHE A 354 -21.92 17.15 -6.85
CA PHE A 354 -22.86 17.03 -5.73
C PHE A 354 -23.28 18.41 -5.21
N LYS A 355 -24.42 18.42 -4.51
CA LYS A 355 -24.91 19.51 -3.68
C LYS A 355 -24.86 19.12 -2.20
N GLU A 356 -24.89 20.13 -1.34
CA GLU A 356 -25.11 19.92 0.10
C GLU A 356 -26.36 19.06 0.33
N GLY A 357 -26.27 18.06 1.20
CA GLY A 357 -27.36 17.15 1.52
C GLY A 357 -27.56 16.01 0.51
N ASP A 358 -26.87 16.01 -0.64
CA ASP A 358 -26.90 14.86 -1.54
C ASP A 358 -26.30 13.63 -0.88
N THR A 359 -26.77 12.46 -1.30
CA THR A 359 -26.23 11.17 -0.86
C THR A 359 -25.26 10.61 -1.90
N THR A 360 -24.09 10.19 -1.43
CA THR A 360 -23.13 9.39 -2.20
C THR A 360 -23.75 8.08 -2.74
N HIS A 361 -23.02 7.37 -3.59
CA HIS A 361 -23.47 6.08 -4.12
C HIS A 361 -23.50 4.95 -3.09
N TYR A 362 -22.89 5.15 -1.92
CA TYR A 362 -22.88 4.22 -0.79
C TYR A 362 -23.70 4.73 0.40
N GLY A 363 -24.60 5.70 0.20
CA GLY A 363 -25.60 6.07 1.21
C GLY A 363 -25.16 7.13 2.23
N GLN A 364 -23.92 7.63 2.18
CA GLN A 364 -23.48 8.72 3.07
C GLN A 364 -24.00 10.07 2.57
N VAL A 365 -24.65 10.83 3.46
CA VAL A 365 -25.07 12.22 3.23
C VAL A 365 -23.85 13.14 3.27
N LEU A 366 -23.77 14.08 2.32
CA LEU A 366 -22.71 15.08 2.26
C LEU A 366 -23.11 16.33 3.05
N GLU A 367 -22.39 16.57 4.14
CA GLU A 367 -22.49 17.76 4.97
C GLU A 367 -21.26 18.66 4.73
N LEU A 368 -21.44 19.98 4.85
CA LEU A 368 -20.41 21.00 4.67
C LEU A 368 -19.65 20.87 3.34
N TRP A 369 -20.40 20.69 2.25
CA TRP A 369 -19.96 20.52 0.88
C TRP A 369 -19.39 21.81 0.28
N ASN A 370 -18.11 22.03 0.57
CA ASN A 370 -17.38 23.23 0.19
C ASN A 370 -16.74 23.19 -1.22
N VAL A 371 -16.85 22.09 -1.96
CA VAL A 371 -16.16 21.92 -3.26
C VAL A 371 -16.50 23.03 -4.27
N PRO A 372 -17.78 23.44 -4.47
CA PRO A 372 -18.09 24.53 -5.39
C PRO A 372 -17.38 25.84 -5.03
N ARG A 373 -17.37 26.20 -3.74
CA ARG A 373 -16.67 27.38 -3.23
C ARG A 373 -15.17 27.31 -3.48
N ILE A 374 -14.54 26.16 -3.21
CA ILE A 374 -13.10 25.95 -3.45
C ILE A 374 -12.76 26.12 -4.93
N LEU A 375 -13.58 25.59 -5.84
CA LEU A 375 -13.38 25.76 -7.28
C LEU A 375 -13.50 27.22 -7.72
N ASP A 376 -14.46 27.97 -7.16
CA ASP A 376 -14.64 29.39 -7.48
C ASP A 376 -13.45 30.23 -6.97
N GLU A 377 -13.02 30.00 -5.73
CA GLU A 377 -11.86 30.69 -5.14
C GLU A 377 -10.57 30.33 -5.87
N LEU A 378 -10.35 29.05 -6.21
CA LEU A 378 -9.18 28.61 -6.97
C LEU A 378 -9.18 29.19 -8.39
N SER A 379 -10.34 29.21 -9.06
CA SER A 379 -10.46 29.79 -10.39
C SER A 379 -10.10 31.28 -10.41
N LYS A 380 -10.52 32.03 -9.38
CA LYS A 380 -10.20 33.45 -9.23
C LYS A 380 -8.74 33.67 -8.86
N SER A 381 -8.27 33.05 -7.78
CA SER A 381 -6.92 33.24 -7.25
C SER A 381 -5.79 32.77 -8.18
N SER A 382 -6.09 31.84 -9.10
CA SER A 382 -5.13 31.34 -10.08
C SER A 382 -5.25 31.95 -11.47
N ASP A 383 -6.15 32.93 -11.67
CA ASP A 383 -6.51 33.52 -12.96
C ASP A 383 -6.84 32.47 -14.03
N PHE A 384 -7.55 31.42 -13.65
CA PHE A 384 -7.69 30.21 -14.45
C PHE A 384 -8.27 30.48 -15.85
N ILE A 385 -9.33 31.27 -15.93
CA ILE A 385 -10.01 31.60 -17.20
C ILE A 385 -9.09 32.40 -18.14
N GLN A 386 -8.34 33.36 -17.60
CA GLN A 386 -7.38 34.13 -18.39
C GLN A 386 -6.24 33.22 -18.88
N ARG A 387 -5.71 32.35 -18.01
CA ARG A 387 -4.65 31.41 -18.38
C ARG A 387 -5.12 30.37 -19.38
N GLN A 388 -6.37 29.93 -19.31
CA GLN A 388 -6.98 29.03 -20.30
C GLN A 388 -7.02 29.70 -21.68
N THR A 389 -7.42 30.96 -21.75
CA THR A 389 -7.39 31.76 -23.00
C THR A 389 -5.96 31.86 -23.54
N ASN A 390 -4.98 32.15 -22.67
CA ASN A 390 -3.58 32.24 -23.05
C ASN A 390 -3.01 30.90 -23.56
N VAL A 391 -3.47 29.76 -23.01
CA VAL A 391 -3.08 28.43 -23.48
C VAL A 391 -3.61 28.16 -24.88
N VAL A 392 -4.87 28.52 -25.15
CA VAL A 392 -5.47 28.38 -26.49
C VAL A 392 -4.68 29.20 -27.50
N GLU A 393 -4.38 30.46 -27.17
CA GLU A 393 -3.62 31.34 -28.07
C GLU A 393 -2.20 30.84 -28.31
N PHE A 394 -1.48 30.42 -27.25
CA PHE A 394 -0.17 29.80 -27.38
C PHE A 394 -0.23 28.57 -28.32
N ASN A 395 -1.23 27.72 -28.18
CA ASN A 395 -1.38 26.51 -28.98
C ASN A 395 -1.72 26.81 -30.45
N ARG A 396 -2.38 27.93 -30.77
CA ARG A 396 -2.61 28.36 -32.16
C ARG A 396 -1.32 28.82 -32.83
N GLN A 397 -0.45 29.50 -32.08
CA GLN A 397 0.80 30.08 -32.59
C GLN A 397 1.98 29.09 -32.62
N ASN A 398 1.87 27.95 -31.92
CA ASN A 398 2.97 26.99 -31.79
C ASN A 398 2.58 25.62 -32.33
N ILE A 399 3.28 25.15 -33.37
CA ILE A 399 3.04 23.83 -33.99
C ILE A 399 3.65 22.72 -33.13
N TYR A 400 4.93 22.86 -32.74
CA TYR A 400 5.72 21.80 -32.09
C TYR A 400 5.71 21.82 -30.57
N ARG A 401 5.09 22.83 -29.96
CA ARG A 401 4.95 22.95 -28.50
C ARG A 401 3.51 23.29 -28.18
N LYS A 402 2.92 22.54 -27.27
CA LYS A 402 1.57 22.79 -26.77
C LYS A 402 1.62 22.96 -25.26
N ARG A 403 0.65 23.70 -24.72
CA ARG A 403 0.36 23.82 -23.30
C ARG A 403 -1.00 23.21 -23.02
N GLY A 404 -1.15 22.69 -21.81
CA GLY A 404 -2.43 22.25 -21.25
C GLY A 404 -2.63 22.89 -19.89
N ILE A 405 -3.88 23.08 -19.49
CA ILE A 405 -4.26 23.54 -18.17
C ILE A 405 -5.54 22.82 -17.76
N SER A 406 -5.64 22.39 -16.51
CA SER A 406 -6.81 21.71 -15.98
C SER A 406 -7.03 22.10 -14.52
N MET A 407 -8.28 22.01 -14.07
CA MET A 407 -8.70 22.22 -12.69
C MET A 407 -9.60 21.06 -12.30
N ILE A 408 -9.18 20.31 -11.29
CA ILE A 408 -9.79 19.03 -10.90
C ILE A 408 -10.20 19.12 -9.42
N PRO A 409 -11.50 18.95 -9.10
CA PRO A 409 -11.95 18.85 -7.71
C PRO A 409 -11.64 17.47 -7.13
N VAL A 410 -11.54 17.38 -5.81
CA VAL A 410 -11.31 16.11 -5.09
C VAL A 410 -12.18 16.05 -3.85
N LYS A 411 -12.84 14.90 -3.63
CA LYS A 411 -13.44 14.52 -2.34
C LYS A 411 -12.76 13.26 -1.84
N PHE A 412 -12.27 13.29 -0.61
CA PHE A 412 -11.63 12.14 0.03
C PHE A 412 -12.28 11.84 1.38
N GLY A 413 -12.75 10.61 1.58
CA GLY A 413 -13.32 10.16 2.85
C GLY A 413 -12.24 9.96 3.91
N ILE A 414 -12.47 10.45 5.13
CA ILE A 414 -11.53 10.32 6.26
C ILE A 414 -12.07 9.30 7.25
N GLY A 415 -11.22 8.35 7.65
CA GLY A 415 -11.53 7.29 8.61
C GLY A 415 -11.21 5.89 8.06
N GLY A 416 -10.92 4.96 8.95
CA GLY A 416 -10.78 3.55 8.61
C GLY A 416 -12.13 2.94 8.26
N ILE A 417 -12.19 2.15 7.18
CA ILE A 417 -13.41 1.44 6.73
C ILE A 417 -13.99 0.60 7.87
N VAL A 418 -13.12 -0.05 8.64
CA VAL A 418 -13.51 -0.88 9.77
C VAL A 418 -13.55 -0.03 11.04
N LYS A 419 -14.74 0.10 11.63
CA LYS A 419 -15.00 1.02 12.76
C LYS A 419 -14.02 0.87 13.92
N PHE A 420 -13.67 -0.37 14.31
CA PHE A 420 -12.79 -0.59 15.45
C PHE A 420 -11.34 -0.11 15.21
N PHE A 421 -10.89 0.12 13.98
CA PHE A 421 -9.58 0.73 13.74
C PHE A 421 -9.54 2.23 14.09
N ASN A 422 -10.69 2.88 14.25
CA ASN A 422 -10.78 4.30 14.59
C ASN A 422 -10.69 4.52 16.11
N GLN A 423 -9.62 4.01 16.72
CA GLN A 423 -9.31 4.18 18.14
C GLN A 423 -7.87 4.64 18.33
N ALA A 424 -7.59 5.35 19.42
CA ALA A 424 -6.26 5.83 19.76
C ALA A 424 -6.08 5.90 21.28
N GLY A 425 -4.84 5.74 21.73
CA GLY A 425 -4.46 5.83 23.15
C GLY A 425 -3.22 6.71 23.35
N ALA A 426 -3.14 7.34 24.53
CA ALA A 426 -2.01 8.14 24.98
C ALA A 426 -1.77 7.92 26.49
N LEU A 427 -0.54 8.16 26.92
CA LEU A 427 -0.12 8.11 28.32
C LEU A 427 0.71 9.37 28.63
N VAL A 428 0.38 10.03 29.74
CA VAL A 428 1.02 11.27 30.19
C VAL A 428 1.60 11.08 31.58
N HIS A 429 2.87 11.44 31.74
CA HIS A 429 3.54 11.50 33.02
C HIS A 429 3.91 12.95 33.34
N ILE A 430 3.62 13.38 34.56
CA ILE A 430 4.05 14.68 35.10
C ILE A 430 5.03 14.38 36.23
N TYR A 431 6.27 14.81 36.05
CA TYR A 431 7.32 14.62 37.06
C TYR A 431 7.25 15.71 38.14
N LYS A 432 7.95 15.49 39.24
CA LYS A 432 7.97 16.40 40.39
C LYS A 432 8.55 17.79 40.08
N ASP A 433 9.37 17.89 39.03
CA ASP A 433 9.92 19.16 38.53
C ASP A 433 8.95 19.90 37.59
N GLY A 434 7.76 19.34 37.34
CA GLY A 434 6.77 19.88 36.42
C GLY A 434 7.00 19.51 34.95
N SER A 435 8.08 18.78 34.62
CA SER A 435 8.29 18.29 33.26
C SER A 435 7.23 17.24 32.89
N VAL A 436 6.81 17.26 31.63
CA VAL A 436 5.76 16.38 31.10
C VAL A 436 6.36 15.46 30.04
N VAL A 437 6.13 14.16 30.18
CA VAL A 437 6.40 13.17 29.15
C VAL A 437 5.07 12.64 28.62
N LEU A 438 4.85 12.85 27.33
CA LEU A 438 3.71 12.36 26.57
C LEU A 438 4.15 11.23 25.66
N THR A 439 3.41 10.13 25.67
CA THR A 439 3.51 9.06 24.66
C THR A 439 2.13 8.76 24.08
N HIS A 440 2.10 8.36 22.82
CA HIS A 440 0.89 7.95 22.11
C HIS A 440 1.25 6.88 21.07
N ALA A 441 0.26 6.09 20.62
CA ALA A 441 0.51 4.98 19.69
C ALA A 441 0.92 5.42 18.27
N GLY A 442 0.57 6.64 17.86
CA GLY A 442 0.90 7.14 16.52
C GLY A 442 2.42 7.35 16.31
N VAL A 443 2.90 7.07 15.10
CA VAL A 443 4.32 7.10 14.74
C VAL A 443 4.67 8.36 13.94
N GLU A 444 5.81 8.99 14.25
CA GLU A 444 6.38 10.07 13.43
C GLU A 444 7.08 9.55 12.19
N LEU A 445 6.58 9.96 11.03
CA LEU A 445 7.04 9.57 9.68
C LEU A 445 7.51 10.79 8.86
N GLY A 446 7.54 11.98 9.47
CA GLY A 446 7.79 13.27 8.83
C GLY A 446 6.54 14.14 8.65
N GLN A 447 5.36 13.67 9.07
CA GLN A 447 4.09 14.41 9.01
C GLN A 447 3.90 15.41 10.16
N GLY A 448 4.83 15.46 11.12
CA GLY A 448 4.79 16.35 12.27
C GLY A 448 3.72 15.95 13.29
N LEU A 449 3.50 14.63 13.45
CA LEU A 449 2.52 14.11 14.38
C LEU A 449 2.89 14.46 15.82
N HIS A 450 4.14 14.20 16.23
CA HIS A 450 4.57 14.49 17.60
C HIS A 450 4.50 15.99 17.89
N THR A 451 4.87 16.84 16.93
CA THR A 451 4.73 18.31 17.05
C THR A 451 3.28 18.70 17.32
N LYS A 452 2.32 18.15 16.56
CA LYS A 452 0.89 18.43 16.78
C LYS A 452 0.41 17.94 18.14
N MET A 453 0.84 16.76 18.57
CA MET A 453 0.41 16.23 19.87
C MET A 453 0.98 17.04 21.04
N ILE A 454 2.21 17.57 20.91
CA ILE A 454 2.77 18.52 21.88
C ILE A 454 1.93 19.81 21.90
N SER A 455 1.55 20.36 20.74
CA SER A 455 0.68 21.55 20.68
C SER A 455 -0.68 21.32 21.34
N ILE A 456 -1.27 20.13 21.17
CA ILE A 456 -2.53 19.77 21.83
C ILE A 456 -2.36 19.64 23.34
N ALA A 457 -1.27 19.02 23.80
CA ALA A 457 -1.02 18.88 25.24
C ALA A 457 -0.71 20.22 25.93
N ALA A 458 -0.23 21.21 25.17
CA ALA A 458 0.09 22.54 25.68
C ALA A 458 -1.09 23.53 25.64
N ALA A 459 -2.11 23.28 24.81
CA ALA A 459 -3.32 24.08 24.69
C ALA A 459 -4.33 23.71 25.78
#